data_AF-A0A6P0U226-F1
#
_entry.id   AF-A0A6P0U226-F1
#
_cell.length_a   1.000
_cell.length_b   1.000
_cell.length_c   1.000
_cell.angle_alpha   90.00
_cell.angle_beta   90.00
_cell.angle_gamma   90.00
#
_symmetry.space_group_name_H-M   'P 1'
#
loop_
_entity.id
_entity.type
_entity.pdbx_description
1 polymer ?
#
loop_
_entity_poly.entity_id
_entity_poly.type
_entity_poly.pdbx_seq_one_letter_code
_entity_poly.pdbx_strand_id
1 'polypeptide(L)'
;MLFSDDLDRFFSEHNIYVHQEIIESPLNITKCFQKDSQLGKHLLDFIVGANTTYFSPSQLQVLLDYLSSNSQKLEGGEIMITTSMSLYYFQSEEERGKKEEGERF
;
A
#
# COMPACT_ATOMS: atom_id res chain seq x y z
N MET A 1 6.58 -2.89 -2.22
CA MET A 1 6.38 -1.42 -2.23
C MET A 1 7.40 -0.86 -3.19
N LEU A 2 7.00 -0.11 -4.21
CA LEU A 2 7.92 0.44 -5.22
C LEU A 2 7.59 1.90 -5.56
N PHE A 3 6.30 2.28 -5.54
CA PHE A 3 5.89 3.60 -6.05
C PHE A 3 6.22 4.78 -5.13
N SER A 4 6.19 4.61 -3.80
CA SER A 4 6.60 5.66 -2.86
C SER A 4 8.09 5.97 -3.02
N ASP A 5 8.91 4.92 -3.03
CA ASP A 5 10.37 5.01 -3.07
C ASP A 5 10.84 5.60 -4.42
N ASP A 6 10.15 5.25 -5.50
CA ASP A 6 10.39 5.83 -6.83
C ASP A 6 10.05 7.34 -6.86
N LEU A 7 8.96 7.76 -6.21
CA LEU A 7 8.60 9.17 -6.09
C LEU A 7 9.56 9.93 -5.17
N ASP A 8 9.95 9.36 -4.04
CA ASP A 8 10.93 9.94 -3.12
C ASP A 8 12.29 10.12 -3.80
N ARG A 9 12.72 9.14 -4.60
CA ARG A 9 13.91 9.26 -5.45
C ARG A 9 13.75 10.41 -6.45
N PHE A 10 12.63 10.47 -7.18
CA PHE A 10 12.38 11.54 -8.14
C PHE A 10 12.44 12.94 -7.50
N PHE A 11 11.76 13.15 -6.37
CA PHE A 11 11.77 14.44 -5.70
C PHE A 11 13.17 14.83 -5.23
N SER A 12 13.93 13.86 -4.70
CA SER A 12 15.31 14.07 -4.26
C SER A 12 16.23 14.44 -5.43
N GLU A 13 16.14 13.72 -6.56
CA GLU A 13 16.95 13.98 -7.76
C GLU A 13 16.65 15.36 -8.38
N HIS A 14 15.43 15.85 -8.23
CA HIS A 14 14.99 17.14 -8.76
C HIS A 14 15.02 18.30 -7.75
N ASN A 15 15.56 18.10 -6.53
CA ASN A 15 15.57 19.09 -5.44
C ASN A 15 14.18 19.65 -5.10
N ILE A 16 13.15 18.81 -5.17
CA ILE A 16 11.78 19.17 -4.85
C ILE A 16 11.51 18.80 -3.39
N TYR A 17 11.38 19.81 -2.53
CA TYR A 17 11.03 19.57 -1.12
C TYR A 17 9.53 19.32 -0.99
N VAL A 18 9.18 18.11 -0.57
CA VAL A 18 7.81 17.67 -0.26
C VAL A 18 7.73 17.15 1.18
N HIS A 19 6.60 17.35 1.82
CA HIS A 19 6.24 16.64 3.04
C HIS A 19 5.49 15.35 2.68
N GLN A 20 5.87 14.24 3.30
CA GLN A 20 5.22 12.95 3.12
C GLN A 20 4.44 12.59 4.39
N GLU A 21 3.17 12.26 4.21
CA GLU A 21 2.32 11.70 5.26
C GLU A 21 1.92 10.28 4.85
N ILE A 22 2.08 9.30 5.74
CA ILE A 22 1.71 7.92 5.49
C ILE A 22 0.41 7.63 6.24
N ILE A 23 -0.63 7.26 5.48
CA ILE A 23 -1.92 6.85 6.03
C ILE A 23 -2.03 5.33 5.93
N GLU A 24 -2.14 4.67 7.08
CA GLU A 24 -2.45 3.24 7.12
C GLU A 24 -3.91 3.00 6.75
N SER A 25 -4.14 2.07 5.83
CA SER A 25 -5.47 1.67 5.37
C SER A 25 -5.54 0.15 5.35
N PRO A 26 -6.11 -0.48 6.39
CA PRO A 26 -6.21 -1.93 6.42
C PRO A 26 -7.28 -2.41 5.43
N LEU A 27 -6.97 -3.45 4.67
CA LEU A 27 -7.88 -4.06 3.70
C LEU A 27 -8.34 -5.43 4.18
N ASN A 28 -9.66 -5.63 4.25
CA ASN A 28 -10.24 -6.93 4.60
C ASN A 28 -10.23 -7.87 3.39
N ILE A 29 -9.46 -8.95 3.48
CA ILE A 29 -9.29 -9.95 2.41
C ILE A 29 -9.93 -11.30 2.76
N THR A 30 -10.77 -11.36 3.79
CA THR A 30 -11.42 -12.61 4.24
C THR A 30 -12.08 -13.38 3.10
N LYS A 31 -12.73 -12.65 2.18
CA LYS A 31 -13.43 -13.23 1.03
C LYS A 31 -12.48 -13.88 0.01
N CYS A 32 -11.21 -13.49 -0.05
CA CYS A 32 -10.22 -14.10 -0.96
C CYS A 32 -9.95 -15.58 -0.65
N PHE A 33 -10.14 -16.00 0.60
CA PHE A 33 -9.95 -17.39 1.03
C PHE A 33 -11.22 -18.25 0.88
N GLN A 34 -12.30 -17.70 0.32
CA GLN A 34 -13.55 -18.40 0.08
C GLN A 34 -13.62 -18.82 -1.39
N LYS A 35 -13.49 -20.12 -1.66
CA LYS A 35 -13.35 -20.71 -3.00
C LYS A 35 -14.37 -20.19 -4.04
N ASP A 36 -15.63 -20.04 -3.63
CA ASP A 36 -16.73 -19.67 -4.54
C ASP A 36 -17.13 -18.19 -4.43
N SER A 37 -16.31 -17.37 -3.75
CA SER A 37 -16.61 -15.94 -3.57
C SER A 37 -16.23 -15.13 -4.80
N GLN A 38 -17.25 -14.62 -5.52
CA GLN A 38 -17.04 -13.66 -6.61
C GLN A 38 -16.35 -12.39 -6.13
N LEU A 39 -16.72 -11.90 -4.95
CA LEU A 39 -16.06 -10.75 -4.33
C LEU A 39 -14.59 -11.05 -4.01
N GLY A 40 -14.31 -12.23 -3.46
CA GLY A 40 -12.95 -12.68 -3.18
C GLY A 40 -12.08 -12.71 -4.43
N LYS A 41 -12.64 -13.21 -5.54
CA LYS A 41 -11.97 -13.25 -6.84
C LYS A 41 -11.68 -11.86 -7.39
N HIS A 42 -12.66 -10.96 -7.42
CA HIS A 42 -12.43 -9.58 -7.87
C HIS A 42 -11.41 -8.85 -7.00
N LEU A 43 -11.39 -9.12 -5.69
CA LEU A 43 -10.42 -8.52 -4.78
C LEU A 43 -9.01 -9.06 -5.04
N LEU A 44 -8.85 -10.36 -5.31
CA LEU A 44 -7.56 -10.93 -5.75
C LEU A 44 -7.09 -10.31 -7.06
N ASP A 45 -8.00 -10.14 -8.03
CA ASP A 45 -7.67 -9.50 -9.31
C ASP A 45 -7.18 -8.06 -9.09
N PHE A 46 -7.83 -7.32 -8.19
CA PHE A 46 -7.43 -5.96 -7.82
C PHE A 46 -6.04 -5.92 -7.15
N ILE A 47 -5.79 -6.78 -6.17
CA ILE A 47 -4.52 -6.81 -5.42
C ILE A 47 -3.33 -7.14 -6.33
N VAL A 48 -3.51 -8.10 -7.25
CA VAL A 48 -2.44 -8.54 -8.15
C VAL A 48 -2.35 -7.69 -9.42
N GLY A 49 -3.39 -6.91 -9.73
CA GLY A 49 -3.48 -6.14 -10.97
C GLY A 49 -3.60 -7.05 -12.21
N ALA A 50 -4.11 -8.27 -12.05
CA ALA A 50 -4.21 -9.27 -13.11
C ALA A 50 -5.46 -10.13 -12.93
N ASN A 51 -6.00 -10.67 -14.03
CA ASN A 51 -7.15 -11.57 -13.96
C ASN A 51 -6.71 -12.97 -13.50
N THR A 52 -7.01 -13.30 -12.25
CA THR A 52 -6.65 -14.57 -11.59
C THR A 52 -7.38 -15.78 -12.15
N THR A 53 -8.39 -15.59 -13.02
CA THR A 53 -9.03 -16.71 -13.76
C THR A 53 -8.02 -17.49 -14.59
N TYR A 54 -6.97 -16.83 -15.07
CA TYR A 54 -5.93 -17.46 -15.89
C TYR A 54 -4.80 -18.08 -15.07
N PHE A 55 -4.85 -17.99 -13.74
CA PHE A 55 -3.82 -18.55 -12.88
C PHE A 55 -4.05 -20.05 -12.74
N SER A 56 -2.96 -20.81 -12.82
CA SER A 56 -2.98 -22.22 -12.45
C SER A 56 -3.29 -22.39 -10.96
N PRO A 57 -3.80 -23.56 -10.53
CA PRO A 57 -4.07 -23.83 -9.12
C PRO A 57 -2.86 -23.59 -8.20
N SER A 58 -1.64 -23.90 -8.65
CA SER A 58 -0.42 -23.66 -7.89
C SER A 58 -0.10 -22.17 -7.76
N GLN A 59 -0.28 -21.38 -8.82
CA GLN A 59 -0.11 -19.92 -8.76
C GLN A 59 -1.12 -19.28 -7.79
N LEU A 60 -2.37 -19.74 -7.82
CA LEU A 60 -3.40 -19.26 -6.90
C LEU A 60 -3.06 -19.63 -5.44
N GLN A 61 -2.56 -20.85 -5.22
CA GLN A 61 -2.13 -21.28 -3.88
C GLN A 61 -0.99 -20.43 -3.34
N VAL A 62 0.06 -20.20 -4.13
CA VAL A 62 1.19 -19.36 -3.74
C VAL A 62 0.74 -17.93 -3.40
N LEU A 63 -0.19 -17.37 -4.18
CA LEU A 63 -0.77 -16.05 -3.90
C LEU A 63 -1.53 -16.03 -2.56
N LEU A 64 -2.38 -17.02 -2.31
CA LEU A 64 -3.13 -17.10 -1.05
C LEU A 64 -2.21 -17.33 0.15
N ASP A 65 -1.17 -18.15 0.01
CA ASP A 65 -0.17 -18.39 1.05
C ASP A 65 0.62 -17.12 1.38
N TYR A 66 1.00 -16.35 0.36
CA TYR A 66 1.62 -15.04 0.52
C TYR A 66 0.70 -14.07 1.27
N LEU A 67 -0.56 -13.95 0.84
CA LEU A 67 -1.53 -13.08 1.52
C LEU A 67 -1.77 -13.52 2.96
N SER A 68 -1.86 -14.83 3.22
CA SER A 68 -2.05 -15.34 4.58
C SER A 68 -0.85 -15.01 5.48
N SER A 69 0.38 -15.13 4.97
CA SER A 69 1.61 -14.86 5.72
C SER A 69 1.82 -13.38 6.03
N ASN A 70 1.20 -12.50 5.26
CA ASN A 70 1.29 -11.04 5.39
C ASN A 70 -0.01 -10.42 5.93
N SER A 71 -0.88 -11.25 6.51
CA SER A 71 -2.16 -10.80 7.07
C SER A 71 -2.22 -10.98 8.58
N GLN A 72 -3.05 -10.16 9.22
CA GLN A 72 -3.45 -10.31 10.60
C GLN A 72 -4.86 -10.87 10.66
N LYS A 73 -5.04 -11.92 11.45
CA LYS A 73 -6.37 -12.45 11.77
C LYS A 73 -6.90 -11.76 13.03
N LEU A 74 -8.08 -11.17 12.95
CA LEU A 74 -8.77 -10.54 14.08
C LEU A 74 -9.65 -11.56 14.82
N GLU A 75 -10.06 -11.22 16.05
CA GLU A 75 -10.89 -12.10 16.90
C GLU A 75 -12.23 -12.47 16.27
N GLY A 76 -12.80 -11.60 15.41
CA GLY A 76 -14.03 -11.86 14.65
C GLY A 76 -13.86 -12.79 13.45
N GLY A 77 -12.63 -13.25 13.19
CA GLY A 77 -12.29 -14.12 12.07
C GLY A 77 -11.97 -13.37 10.78
N GLU A 78 -11.98 -12.04 10.80
CA GLU A 78 -11.54 -11.21 9.68
C GLU A 78 -10.04 -11.40 9.43
N ILE A 79 -9.67 -11.46 8.16
CA ILE A 79 -8.29 -11.50 7.70
C ILE A 79 -7.98 -10.14 7.07
N MET A 80 -7.11 -9.38 7.70
CA MET A 80 -6.76 -8.02 7.32
C MET A 80 -5.33 -7.99 6.79
N ILE A 81 -5.09 -7.30 5.68
CA ILE A 81 -3.73 -6.91 5.28
C ILE A 81 -3.55 -5.43 5.56
N THR A 82 -2.38 -5.06 6.09
CA THR A 82 -2.03 -3.65 6.25
C THR A 82 -1.57 -3.12 4.91
N THR A 83 -2.29 -2.13 4.39
CA THR A 83 -1.82 -1.33 3.25
C THR A 83 -1.58 0.09 3.72
N SER A 84 -0.78 0.85 2.98
CA SER A 84 -0.53 2.24 3.28
C SER A 84 -0.62 3.07 2.01
N MET A 85 -0.99 4.34 2.17
CA MET A 85 -0.95 5.34 1.12
C MET A 85 -0.04 6.47 1.56
N SER A 86 0.86 6.88 0.67
CA SER A 86 1.70 8.07 0.88
C SER A 86 1.02 9.27 0.23
N LEU A 87 0.75 10.31 1.01
CA LEU A 87 0.32 11.62 0.53
C LEU A 87 1.52 12.57 0.52
N TYR A 88 1.65 13.33 -0.56
CA TYR A 88 2.73 14.30 -0.73
C TYR A 88 2.17 15.72 -0.80
N TYR A 89 2.76 16.62 -0.03
CA TYR A 89 2.39 18.03 0.03
C TYR A 89 3.60 18.89 -0.35
N PHE A 90 3.41 19.83 -1.27
CA PHE A 90 4.43 20.84 -1.55
C PHE A 90 4.45 21.84 -0.39
N GLN A 91 5.62 22.03 0.20
CA GLN A 91 5.81 23.04 1.22
C GLN A 91 5.73 24.43 0.59
N SER A 92 4.87 25.30 1.13
CA SER A 92 4.78 26.70 0.68
C SER A 92 6.07 27.47 1.02
N GLU A 93 6.39 28.54 0.27
CA GLU A 93 7.61 29.32 0.54
C GLU A 93 7.66 29.90 1.96
N GLU A 94 6.50 30.20 2.54
CA GLU A 94 6.35 30.73 3.91
C GLU A 94 6.75 29.71 4.99
N GLU A 95 6.61 28.41 4.71
CA GLU A 95 7.02 27.32 5.60
C GLU A 95 8.49 26.92 5.40
N ARG A 96 9.04 27.12 4.19
CA ARG A 96 10.47 26.94 3.92
C ARG A 96 11.31 27.96 4.68
N GLY A 97 10.89 29.24 4.69
CA GLY A 97 11.58 30.31 5.43
C GLY A 97 11.67 30.06 6.95
N LYS A 98 10.63 29.49 7.56
CA LYS A 98 10.61 29.17 9.00
C LYS A 98 11.58 28.04 9.39
N LYS A 99 11.84 27.09 8.48
CA LYS A 99 12.76 25.97 8.74
C LYS A 99 14.23 26.42 8.67
N GLU A 100 14.56 27.31 7.73
CA GLU A 100 15.90 27.90 7.61
C GLU A 100 16.26 28.84 8.79
N GLU A 101 15.27 29.51 9.40
CA GLU A 101 15.49 30.31 10.61
C GLU A 101 15.67 29.44 11.86
N GLY A 102 14.99 28.29 11.95
CA GLY A 102 15.11 27.36 13.07
C GLY A 102 16.45 26.60 13.13
N GLU A 103 17.15 26.45 12.00
CA GLU A 103 18.48 25.81 11.93
C GLU A 103 19.65 26.78 12.15
N ARG A 104 19.38 28.08 12.36
CA ARG A 104 20.39 29.13 12.58
C ARG A 104 20.60 29.53 14.06
N PHE A 105 19.98 28.82 15.00
CA PHE A 105 20.12 29.06 16.45
C PHE A 105 20.75 27.87 17.17
#